data_AF-A0A942RIW3-F1
#
_entry.id   AF-A0A942RIW3-F1
#
_cell.length_a   1.000
_cell.length_b   1.000
_cell.length_c   1.000
_cell.angle_alpha   90.00
_cell.angle_beta   90.00
_cell.angle_gamma   90.00
#
_symmetry.space_group_name_H-M   'P 1'
#
loop_
_entity.id
_entity.type
_entity.pdbx_description
1 polymer ?
#
loop_
_entity_poly.entity_id
_entity_poly.type
_entity_poly.pdbx_seq_one_letter_code
_entity_poly.pdbx_strand_id
1 'polypeptide(L)'
;MALVDCKEPVFDRQVDEILRLLEEGMERAEIAEKLGYKNPMSLDNYMRRRNFSWDSRQKMFVPAAERYSAKLNNNVLPLHGTSKAALVISLFAQDGADAKEIARQVGFDTHTELAGYMGRKGYEWDSTERNYVKGSPDKPIAMPQTDEPAGQGEPGMHEVLLNNILPLLKKLQEGENQPAASESKSIPRYQVQGMYGTKAMRMANVLDELARRFSMERNISQREMFEVALIEFFQKYGYREEVEKYLLG
;
A
#
# COMPACT_ATOMS: atom_id res chain seq x y z
N MET A 1 -8.54 -12.96 -6.76
CA MET A 1 -7.83 -13.66 -7.84
C MET A 1 -6.72 -14.51 -7.21
N ALA A 2 -6.59 -15.77 -7.63
CA ALA A 2 -5.57 -16.68 -7.13
C ALA A 2 -4.17 -16.12 -7.44
N LEU A 3 -3.31 -16.11 -6.43
CA LEU A 3 -1.89 -15.76 -6.58
C LEU A 3 -1.29 -16.83 -7.48
N VAL A 4 -1.00 -16.48 -8.73
CA VAL A 4 -0.22 -17.33 -9.61
C VAL A 4 1.16 -17.45 -8.96
N ASP A 5 1.50 -18.64 -8.47
CA ASP A 5 2.81 -18.94 -7.93
C ASP A 5 3.86 -18.57 -8.98
N CYS A 6 4.49 -17.41 -8.81
CA CYS A 6 5.49 -16.88 -9.73
C CYS A 6 6.80 -17.64 -9.52
N LYS A 7 6.92 -18.80 -10.17
CA LYS A 7 8.15 -19.58 -10.22
C LYS A 7 9.19 -18.87 -11.09
N GLU A 8 10.46 -18.99 -10.73
CA GLU A 8 11.59 -18.39 -11.44
C GLU A 8 11.65 -18.88 -12.91
N PRO A 9 12.04 -18.01 -13.87
CA PRO A 9 12.19 -18.40 -15.26
C PRO A 9 13.26 -19.48 -15.41
N VAL A 10 12.93 -20.54 -16.13
CA VAL A 10 13.87 -21.66 -16.38
C VAL A 10 14.49 -21.47 -17.76
N PHE A 11 15.76 -21.08 -17.79
CA PHE A 11 16.54 -20.98 -19.01
C PHE A 11 17.07 -22.36 -19.41
N ASP A 12 16.79 -22.73 -20.65
CA ASP A 12 17.18 -23.99 -21.27
C ASP A 12 17.73 -23.67 -22.66
N ARG A 13 18.55 -24.55 -23.25
CA ARG A 13 19.20 -24.30 -24.55
C ARG A 13 18.20 -23.92 -25.64
N GLN A 14 17.00 -24.49 -25.61
CA GLN A 14 15.95 -24.14 -26.57
C GLN A 14 15.26 -22.81 -26.24
N VAL A 15 15.17 -22.41 -24.96
CA VAL A 15 14.62 -21.09 -24.59
C VAL A 15 15.55 -20.00 -25.09
N ASP A 16 16.85 -20.14 -24.87
CA ASP A 16 17.85 -19.17 -25.31
C ASP A 16 17.86 -19.05 -26.84
N GLU A 17 17.72 -20.17 -27.55
CA GLU A 17 17.59 -20.18 -29.00
C GLU A 17 16.31 -19.45 -29.45
N ILE A 18 15.16 -19.69 -28.80
CA ILE A 18 13.90 -19.00 -29.13
C ILE A 18 14.01 -17.49 -28.91
N LEU A 19 14.63 -17.06 -27.80
CA LEU A 19 14.84 -15.65 -27.49
C LEU A 19 15.76 -15.00 -28.53
N ARG A 20 16.86 -15.65 -28.92
CA ARG A 20 17.74 -15.16 -29.98
C ARG A 20 17.03 -15.02 -31.33
N LEU A 21 16.24 -16.03 -31.72
CA LEU A 21 15.49 -16.00 -32.98
C LEU A 21 14.43 -14.87 -32.98
N LEU A 22 13.86 -14.53 -31.82
CA LEU A 22 12.96 -13.38 -31.68
C LEU A 22 13.70 -12.04 -31.74
N GLU A 23 14.91 -11.95 -31.18
CA GLU A 23 15.77 -10.76 -31.32
C GLU A 23 16.20 -10.52 -32.77
N GLU A 24 16.40 -11.60 -33.54
CA GLU A 24 16.66 -11.56 -34.99
C GLU A 24 15.43 -11.10 -35.80
N GLY A 25 14.27 -10.94 -35.17
CA GLY A 25 13.04 -10.42 -35.78
C GLY A 25 12.18 -11.47 -36.49
N MET A 26 12.45 -12.76 -36.31
CA MET A 26 11.60 -13.82 -36.86
C MET A 26 10.25 -13.88 -36.17
N GLU A 27 9.21 -14.22 -36.93
CA GLU A 27 7.89 -14.36 -36.35
C GLU A 27 7.73 -15.69 -35.61
N ARG A 28 6.88 -15.69 -34.59
CA ARG A 28 6.57 -16.86 -33.75
C ARG A 28 6.22 -18.12 -34.56
N ALA A 29 5.53 -17.96 -35.69
CA ALA A 29 5.16 -19.06 -36.56
C ALA A 29 6.38 -19.68 -37.26
N GLU A 30 7.28 -18.84 -37.77
CA GLU A 30 8.52 -19.25 -38.43
C GLU A 30 9.47 -19.96 -37.46
N ILE A 31 9.58 -19.44 -36.23
CA ILE A 31 10.35 -20.08 -35.17
C ILE A 31 9.81 -21.47 -34.83
N ALA A 32 8.47 -21.62 -34.81
CA ALA A 32 7.85 -22.91 -34.56
C ALA A 32 8.18 -23.91 -35.67
N GLU A 33 8.15 -23.50 -36.94
CA GLU A 33 8.52 -24.35 -38.07
C GLU A 33 10.00 -24.73 -38.04
N LYS A 34 10.89 -23.76 -37.79
CA LYS A 34 12.35 -23.97 -37.72
C LYS A 34 12.76 -24.95 -36.63
N LEU A 35 12.07 -24.92 -35.49
CA LEU A 35 12.30 -25.82 -34.35
C LEU A 35 11.53 -27.15 -34.45
N GLY A 36 10.78 -27.38 -35.53
CA GLY A 36 10.06 -28.63 -35.78
C GLY A 36 8.77 -28.81 -34.97
N TYR A 37 8.18 -27.72 -34.47
CA TYR A 37 6.90 -27.77 -33.78
C TYR A 37 5.74 -27.80 -34.78
N LYS A 38 4.78 -28.72 -34.59
CA LYS A 38 3.58 -28.85 -35.44
C LYS A 38 2.66 -27.63 -35.43
N ASN A 39 2.71 -26.80 -34.39
CA ASN A 39 1.82 -25.66 -34.23
C ASN A 39 2.54 -24.59 -33.36
N PRO A 40 2.48 -23.29 -33.70
CA PRO A 40 3.01 -22.21 -32.85
C PRO A 40 2.48 -22.25 -31.41
N MET A 41 1.30 -22.81 -31.17
CA MET A 41 0.77 -23.00 -29.82
C MET A 41 1.62 -23.96 -28.97
N SER A 42 2.34 -24.90 -29.61
CA SER A 42 3.24 -25.83 -28.94
C SER A 42 4.48 -25.11 -28.40
N LEU A 43 4.98 -24.11 -29.15
CA LEU A 43 6.06 -23.22 -28.73
C LEU A 43 5.63 -22.39 -27.51
N ASP A 44 4.43 -21.81 -27.56
CA ASP A 44 3.86 -21.04 -26.43
C ASP A 44 3.71 -21.90 -25.18
N ASN A 45 3.24 -23.14 -25.33
CA ASN A 45 3.10 -24.09 -24.22
C ASN A 45 4.45 -24.50 -23.64
N TYR A 46 5.46 -24.69 -24.50
CA TYR A 46 6.81 -24.99 -24.08
C TYR A 46 7.41 -23.85 -23.24
N MET A 47 7.25 -22.61 -23.69
CA MET A 47 7.71 -21.41 -22.97
C MET A 47 6.93 -21.20 -21.67
N ARG A 48 5.61 -21.42 -21.68
CA ARG A 48 4.75 -21.33 -20.48
C ARG A 48 5.15 -22.32 -19.40
N ARG A 49 5.54 -23.55 -19.77
CA ARG A 49 6.05 -24.55 -18.83
C ARG A 49 7.39 -24.18 -18.17
N ARG A 50 8.11 -23.21 -18.75
CA ARG A 50 9.37 -22.65 -18.24
C ARG A 50 9.20 -21.27 -17.62
N ASN A 51 7.95 -20.90 -17.30
CA ASN A 51 7.59 -19.63 -16.68
C ASN A 51 7.88 -18.41 -17.55
N PHE A 52 7.79 -18.56 -18.88
CA PHE A 52 7.75 -17.44 -19.82
C PHE A 52 6.33 -17.21 -20.34
N SER A 53 6.01 -15.96 -20.64
CA SER A 53 4.70 -15.57 -21.15
C SER A 53 4.84 -14.64 -22.34
N TRP A 54 3.97 -14.82 -23.33
CA TRP A 54 3.99 -14.02 -24.55
C TRP A 54 3.46 -12.61 -24.28
N ASP A 55 4.25 -11.58 -24.56
CA ASP A 55 3.80 -10.19 -24.61
C ASP A 55 3.45 -9.79 -26.04
N SER A 56 2.15 -9.61 -26.30
CA SER A 56 1.65 -9.18 -27.62
C SER A 56 2.08 -7.77 -28.01
N ARG A 57 2.46 -6.90 -27.06
CA ARG A 57 2.88 -5.52 -27.36
C ARG A 57 4.31 -5.48 -27.87
N GLN A 58 5.19 -6.23 -27.24
CA GLN A 58 6.61 -6.31 -27.59
C GLN A 58 6.91 -7.44 -28.59
N LYS A 59 5.91 -8.29 -28.90
CA LYS A 59 6.06 -9.51 -29.71
C LYS A 59 7.22 -10.40 -29.23
N MET A 60 7.42 -10.47 -27.92
CA MET A 60 8.54 -11.16 -27.27
C MET A 60 8.05 -11.97 -26.07
N PHE A 61 8.79 -13.02 -25.69
CA PHE A 61 8.54 -13.74 -24.45
C PHE A 61 9.21 -13.02 -23.27
N VAL A 62 8.41 -12.67 -22.27
CA VAL A 62 8.89 -12.10 -21.00
C VAL A 62 8.70 -13.12 -19.88
N PRO A 63 9.58 -13.15 -18.87
CA PRO A 63 9.36 -13.94 -17.66
C PRO A 63 7.95 -13.69 -17.11
N ALA A 64 7.21 -14.75 -16.80
CA ALA A 64 5.83 -14.65 -16.30
C ALA A 64 5.78 -13.87 -14.98
N ALA A 65 6.84 -13.99 -14.16
CA ALA A 65 7.02 -13.17 -12.98
C ALA A 65 7.06 -11.66 -13.31
N GLU A 66 7.67 -11.25 -14.42
CA GLU A 66 7.74 -9.84 -14.82
C GLU A 66 6.41 -9.31 -15.33
N ARG A 67 5.66 -10.13 -16.07
CA ARG A 67 4.33 -9.77 -16.57
C ARG A 67 3.30 -9.53 -15.45
N TYR A 68 3.39 -10.27 -14.35
CA TYR A 68 2.53 -10.09 -13.17
C TYR A 68 3.18 -9.27 -12.06
N SER A 69 4.49 -9.02 -12.13
CA SER A 69 5.13 -8.06 -11.24
C SER A 69 4.64 -6.66 -11.60
N ALA A 70 4.35 -5.87 -10.58
CA ALA A 70 4.09 -4.45 -10.72
C ALA A 70 5.21 -3.66 -11.44
N LYS A 71 6.34 -4.28 -11.84
CA LYS A 71 7.41 -3.65 -12.62
C LYS A 71 7.01 -3.30 -14.06
N LEU A 72 6.02 -3.95 -14.68
CA LEU A 72 5.52 -3.49 -15.98
C LEU A 72 4.42 -2.42 -15.85
N ASN A 73 3.86 -2.24 -14.64
CA ASN A 73 3.02 -1.10 -14.30
C ASN A 73 3.90 0.10 -13.96
N ASN A 74 4.80 0.49 -14.87
CA ASN A 74 5.66 1.68 -14.76
C ASN A 74 4.89 3.01 -14.71
N ASN A 75 3.57 2.99 -14.59
CA ASN A 75 2.75 4.18 -14.36
C ASN A 75 2.42 4.38 -12.87
N VAL A 76 2.80 3.48 -11.97
CA VAL A 76 2.68 3.75 -10.53
C VAL A 76 3.81 4.68 -10.15
N LEU A 77 3.51 5.98 -10.14
CA LEU A 77 4.41 7.01 -9.64
C LEU A 77 4.92 6.58 -8.24
N PRO A 78 6.24 6.52 -8.01
CA PRO A 78 6.77 6.25 -6.68
C PRO A 78 6.30 7.35 -5.73
N LEU A 79 5.47 6.99 -4.75
CA LEU A 79 4.99 7.89 -3.71
C LEU A 79 6.16 8.30 -2.80
N HIS A 80 6.86 9.37 -3.16
CA HIS A 80 7.67 10.12 -2.21
C HIS A 80 6.76 11.11 -1.46
N GLY A 81 6.27 10.70 -0.29
CA GLY A 81 5.74 11.60 0.74
C GLY A 81 4.38 12.27 0.51
N THR A 82 3.76 12.17 -0.67
CA THR A 82 2.42 12.73 -0.92
C THR A 82 1.33 11.68 -0.70
N SER A 83 0.22 12.06 -0.06
CA SER A 83 -0.90 11.13 0.15
C SER A 83 -1.50 10.70 -1.19
N LYS A 84 -1.98 9.45 -1.30
CA LYS A 84 -2.64 8.94 -2.52
C LYS A 84 -3.79 9.84 -3.00
N ALA A 85 -4.47 10.53 -2.10
CA ALA A 85 -5.52 11.51 -2.43
C ALA A 85 -4.94 12.82 -3.02
N ALA A 86 -3.85 13.34 -2.47
CA ALA A 86 -3.16 14.51 -3.03
C ALA A 86 -2.62 14.24 -4.44
N LEU A 87 -2.15 13.02 -4.70
CA LEU A 87 -1.73 12.60 -6.03
C LEU A 87 -2.88 12.63 -7.04
N VAL A 88 -4.04 12.07 -6.67
CA VAL A 88 -5.25 12.11 -7.51
C VAL A 88 -5.63 13.55 -7.85
N ILE A 89 -5.63 14.45 -6.87
CA ILE A 89 -5.96 15.88 -7.07
C ILE A 89 -4.97 16.54 -8.03
N SER A 90 -3.67 16.25 -7.89
CA SER A 90 -2.64 16.79 -8.78
C SER A 90 -2.74 16.28 -10.22
N LEU A 91 -3.21 15.05 -10.40
CA LEU A 91 -3.38 14.44 -11.73
C LEU A 91 -4.62 15.00 -12.44
N PHE A 92 -5.71 15.26 -11.72
CA PHE A 92 -6.88 15.93 -12.27
C PHE A 92 -6.67 17.43 -12.54
N ALA A 93 -5.66 18.05 -11.92
CA ALA A 93 -5.28 19.43 -12.20
C ALA A 93 -4.51 19.61 -13.53
N GLN A 94 -4.08 18.52 -14.18
CA GLN A 94 -3.43 18.58 -15.50
C GLN A 94 -4.50 18.59 -16.61
N ASP A 95 -4.33 19.45 -17.62
CA ASP A 95 -5.27 19.57 -18.74
C ASP A 95 -5.35 18.26 -19.55
N GLY A 96 -6.57 17.74 -19.73
CA GLY A 96 -6.83 16.52 -20.51
C GLY A 96 -6.93 15.21 -19.70
N ALA A 97 -7.05 15.28 -18.38
CA ALA A 97 -7.17 14.14 -17.48
C ALA A 97 -8.34 13.17 -17.83
N ASP A 98 -8.03 11.93 -18.25
CA ASP A 98 -8.99 10.82 -18.29
C ASP A 98 -9.03 10.10 -16.93
N ALA A 99 -10.21 10.08 -16.33
CA ALA A 99 -10.52 9.47 -15.05
C ALA A 99 -10.14 7.97 -15.00
N LYS A 100 -10.22 7.26 -16.14
CA LYS A 100 -9.81 5.85 -16.24
C LYS A 100 -8.30 5.67 -16.21
N GLU A 101 -7.57 6.56 -16.89
CA GLU A 101 -6.11 6.51 -16.94
C GLU A 101 -5.51 6.87 -15.58
N ILE A 102 -6.05 7.90 -14.92
CA ILE A 102 -5.66 8.29 -13.56
C ILE A 102 -5.90 7.15 -12.57
N ALA A 103 -7.05 6.47 -12.65
CA ALA A 103 -7.33 5.32 -11.79
C ALA A 103 -6.25 4.24 -11.94
N ARG A 104 -5.90 3.88 -13.18
CA ARG A 104 -4.85 2.90 -13.46
C ARG A 104 -3.46 3.37 -13.01
N GLN A 105 -3.14 4.65 -13.22
CA GLN A 105 -1.87 5.26 -12.85
C GLN A 105 -1.65 5.27 -11.33
N VAL A 106 -2.71 5.53 -10.57
CA VAL A 106 -2.68 5.56 -9.10
C VAL A 106 -2.87 4.15 -8.49
N GLY A 107 -3.10 3.13 -9.31
CA GLY A 107 -3.22 1.73 -8.90
C GLY A 107 -4.60 1.38 -8.32
N PHE A 108 -5.67 1.88 -8.92
CA PHE A 108 -7.05 1.42 -8.74
C PHE A 108 -7.50 0.61 -9.95
N ASP A 109 -8.36 -0.38 -9.73
CA ASP A 109 -8.84 -1.24 -10.82
C ASP A 109 -9.90 -0.53 -11.68
N THR A 110 -10.63 0.42 -11.11
CA THR A 110 -11.69 1.17 -11.80
C THR A 110 -11.83 2.58 -11.25
N HIS A 111 -12.24 3.54 -12.09
CA HIS A 111 -12.52 4.92 -11.67
C HIS A 111 -13.58 5.00 -10.54
N THR A 112 -14.55 4.09 -10.51
CA THR A 112 -15.53 3.97 -9.41
C THR A 112 -14.87 3.67 -8.06
N GLU A 113 -13.81 2.87 -8.05
CA GLU A 113 -13.06 2.55 -6.84
C GLU A 113 -12.25 3.77 -6.37
N LEU A 114 -11.67 4.52 -7.30
CA LEU A 114 -11.02 5.80 -7.04
C LEU A 114 -12.02 6.79 -6.42
N ALA A 115 -13.21 6.95 -6.99
CA ALA A 115 -14.25 7.83 -6.48
C ALA A 115 -14.69 7.41 -5.06
N GLY A 116 -14.90 6.12 -4.82
CA GLY A 116 -15.22 5.59 -3.49
C GLY A 116 -14.09 5.81 -2.48
N TYR A 117 -12.82 5.71 -2.92
CA TYR A 117 -11.66 6.03 -2.08
C TYR A 117 -11.61 7.51 -1.70
N MET A 118 -11.80 8.42 -2.66
CA MET A 118 -11.82 9.87 -2.44
C MET A 118 -12.97 10.27 -1.52
N GLY A 119 -14.16 9.69 -1.71
CA GLY A 119 -15.32 9.89 -0.81
C GLY A 119 -15.05 9.44 0.62
N ARG A 120 -14.43 8.27 0.84
CA ARG A 120 -14.01 7.81 2.19
C ARG A 120 -12.97 8.72 2.83
N LYS A 121 -12.21 9.48 2.03
CA LYS A 121 -11.24 10.47 2.48
C LYS A 121 -11.83 11.87 2.66
N GLY A 122 -13.14 12.03 2.45
CA GLY A 122 -13.83 13.31 2.61
C GLY A 122 -13.65 14.26 1.43
N TYR A 123 -13.38 13.73 0.23
CA TYR A 123 -13.31 14.51 -1.01
C TYR A 123 -14.54 14.24 -1.88
N GLU A 124 -15.15 15.31 -2.38
CA GLU A 124 -16.26 15.28 -3.34
C GLU A 124 -15.78 15.76 -4.71
N TRP A 125 -16.37 15.21 -5.77
CA TRP A 125 -16.07 15.62 -7.14
C TRP A 125 -16.82 16.90 -7.49
N ASP A 126 -16.09 17.94 -7.91
CA ASP A 126 -16.66 19.16 -8.45
C ASP A 126 -16.64 19.10 -9.99
N SER A 127 -17.81 19.22 -10.61
CA SER A 127 -17.96 19.24 -12.06
C SER A 127 -17.47 20.54 -12.71
N THR A 128 -17.39 21.63 -11.95
CA THR A 128 -16.93 22.94 -12.42
C THR A 128 -15.41 22.99 -12.50
N GLU A 129 -14.72 22.52 -11.46
CA GLU A 129 -13.26 22.44 -11.42
C GLU A 129 -12.71 21.16 -12.07
N ARG A 130 -13.59 20.18 -12.38
CA ARG A 130 -13.22 18.82 -12.84
C ARG A 130 -12.16 18.17 -11.94
N ASN A 131 -12.27 18.42 -10.64
CA ASN A 131 -11.32 17.94 -9.64
C ASN A 131 -12.04 17.63 -8.32
N TYR A 132 -11.32 17.01 -7.39
CA TYR A 132 -11.79 16.67 -6.07
C TYR A 132 -11.52 17.80 -5.07
N VAL A 133 -12.59 18.31 -4.47
CA VAL A 133 -12.54 19.30 -3.39
C VAL A 133 -12.80 18.62 -2.04
N LYS A 134 -12.14 19.09 -0.98
CA LYS A 134 -12.36 18.55 0.37
C LYS A 134 -13.74 19.01 0.83
N GLY A 135 -14.64 18.06 1.07
CA GLY A 135 -15.96 18.34 1.61
C GLY A 135 -15.83 19.06 2.96
N SER A 136 -16.53 20.18 3.12
CA SER A 136 -16.74 20.80 4.41
C SER A 136 -17.44 19.79 5.34
N PRO A 137 -17.14 19.77 6.65
CA PRO A 137 -17.89 18.95 7.61
C PRO A 137 -19.37 19.34 7.73
N ASP A 138 -19.82 20.40 7.05
CA ASP A 138 -21.22 20.80 6.96
C ASP A 138 -21.84 20.37 5.62
N LYS A 139 -22.50 19.20 5.64
CA LYS A 139 -23.73 19.02 4.87
C LYS A 139 -24.84 18.63 5.86
N PRO A 140 -25.80 19.54 6.14
CA PRO A 140 -26.90 19.32 7.06
C PRO A 140 -27.88 18.27 6.50
N ILE A 141 -28.20 17.29 7.32
CA ILE A 141 -29.34 16.40 7.12
C ILE A 141 -30.60 17.23 7.43
N ALA A 142 -31.54 17.29 6.49
CA ALA A 142 -32.78 18.05 6.62
C ALA A 142 -33.68 17.53 7.76
N MET A 143 -33.87 18.40 8.75
CA MET A 143 -34.90 18.59 9.80
C MET A 143 -35.99 17.52 10.06
N PRO A 144 -36.43 17.43 11.33
CA PRO A 144 -37.70 18.07 11.69
C PRO A 144 -37.53 19.19 12.71
N GLN A 145 -38.37 20.21 12.55
CA GLN A 145 -38.46 21.43 13.35
C GLN A 145 -38.85 21.12 14.80
N THR A 146 -38.28 21.86 15.75
CA THR A 146 -38.93 22.12 17.03
C THR A 146 -38.61 23.56 17.41
N ASP A 147 -39.67 24.30 17.68
CA ASP A 147 -39.68 25.74 17.94
C ASP A 147 -39.13 26.09 19.35
N GLU A 148 -38.40 27.21 19.39
CA GLU A 148 -38.25 28.19 20.49
C GLU A 148 -37.42 27.82 21.76
N PRO A 149 -36.93 28.80 22.56
CA PRO A 149 -36.42 30.14 22.19
C PRO A 149 -35.06 30.48 22.86
N ALA A 150 -34.49 31.61 22.43
CA ALA A 150 -33.29 32.23 22.98
C ALA A 150 -33.47 32.75 24.41
N GLY A 151 -32.48 32.52 25.28
CA GLY A 151 -32.43 33.16 26.60
C GLY A 151 -31.24 32.76 27.48
N GLN A 152 -30.39 33.75 27.72
CA GLN A 152 -29.61 33.99 28.96
C GLN A 152 -28.31 33.20 29.18
N GLY A 153 -27.22 33.97 29.28
CA GLY A 153 -25.89 33.49 29.62
C GLY A 153 -25.78 33.09 31.09
N GLU A 154 -25.40 31.84 31.30
CA GLU A 154 -24.98 31.28 32.59
C GLU A 154 -23.44 31.44 32.72
N PRO A 155 -22.92 32.31 33.60
CA PRO A 155 -21.47 32.53 33.75
C PRO A 155 -20.72 31.34 34.40
N GLY A 156 -21.41 30.26 34.78
CA GLY A 156 -20.79 29.08 35.40
C GLY A 156 -20.23 28.03 34.44
N MET A 157 -20.68 27.98 33.18
CA MET A 157 -20.22 26.94 32.25
C MET A 157 -18.83 27.19 31.68
N HIS A 158 -18.43 28.46 31.54
CA HIS A 158 -17.10 28.82 31.05
C HIS A 158 -16.00 28.43 32.05
N GLU A 159 -16.22 28.59 33.35
CA GLU A 159 -15.25 28.16 34.38
C GLU A 159 -15.07 26.65 34.40
N VAL A 160 -16.16 25.88 34.27
CA VAL A 160 -16.08 24.41 34.20
C VAL A 160 -15.37 23.96 32.92
N LEU A 161 -15.64 24.61 31.79
CA LEU A 161 -14.98 24.33 30.52
C LEU A 161 -13.49 24.66 30.59
N LEU A 162 -13.12 25.82 31.15
CA LEU A 162 -11.73 26.24 31.33
C LEU A 162 -10.98 25.33 32.30
N ASN A 163 -11.60 24.93 33.41
CA ASN A 163 -10.99 23.99 34.37
C ASN A 163 -10.76 22.59 33.76
N ASN A 164 -11.58 22.16 32.80
CA ASN A 164 -11.40 20.89 32.10
C ASN A 164 -10.40 21.00 30.93
N ILE A 165 -10.34 22.14 30.26
CA ILE A 165 -9.48 22.36 29.09
C ILE A 165 -8.04 22.72 29.48
N LEU A 166 -7.83 23.48 30.57
CA LEU A 166 -6.51 23.87 31.05
C LEU A 166 -5.55 22.68 31.29
N PRO A 167 -5.94 21.58 31.95
CA PRO A 167 -5.06 20.41 32.09
C PRO A 167 -4.79 19.70 30.75
N LEU A 168 -5.71 19.77 29.78
CA LEU A 168 -5.50 19.23 28.43
C LEU A 168 -4.51 20.08 27.62
N LEU A 169 -4.62 21.40 27.68
CA LEU A 169 -3.68 22.33 27.08
C LEU A 169 -2.29 22.20 27.70
N LYS A 170 -2.22 22.01 29.03
CA LYS A 170 -0.95 21.78 29.72
C LYS A 170 -0.28 20.48 29.28
N LYS A 171 -1.05 19.40 29.08
CA LYS A 171 -0.54 18.14 28.50
C LYS A 171 -0.05 18.29 27.05
N LEU A 172 -0.70 19.12 26.24
CA LEU A 172 -0.26 19.40 24.86
C LEU A 172 1.01 20.25 24.85
N GLN A 173 1.11 21.25 25.72
CA GLN A 173 2.28 22.12 25.86
C GLN A 173 3.50 21.38 26.46
N GLU A 174 3.26 20.36 27.31
CA GLU A 174 4.28 19.42 27.79
C GLU A 174 4.72 18.44 26.68
N GLY A 175 3.83 18.07 25.75
CA GLY A 175 4.15 17.23 24.59
C GLY A 175 4.87 17.97 23.45
N GLU A 176 4.63 19.27 23.29
CA GLU A 176 5.24 20.10 22.24
C GLU A 176 6.66 20.60 22.60
N ASN A 177 7.01 20.57 23.90
CA ASN A 177 8.36 20.85 24.40
C ASN A 177 9.23 19.60 24.62
N GLN A 178 8.80 18.43 24.13
CA GLN A 178 9.77 17.37 23.87
C GLN A 178 10.46 17.70 22.54
N PRO A 179 11.73 18.16 22.54
CA PRO A 179 12.52 18.07 21.32
C PRO A 179 12.40 16.63 20.84
N ALA A 180 12.27 16.42 19.53
CA ALA A 180 12.39 15.11 18.89
C ALA A 180 13.67 14.49 19.41
N ALA A 181 13.53 13.73 20.49
CA ALA A 181 14.65 13.25 21.22
C ALA A 181 15.23 12.21 20.29
N SER A 182 16.44 12.49 19.83
CA SER A 182 17.39 11.53 19.32
C SER A 182 17.67 10.53 20.45
N GLU A 183 16.64 9.78 20.81
CA GLU A 183 16.68 8.72 21.78
C GLU A 183 17.19 7.52 21.02
N SER A 184 18.47 7.25 21.21
CA SER A 184 19.00 5.91 21.36
C SER A 184 18.28 5.17 22.51
N LYS A 185 16.94 5.14 22.52
CA LYS A 185 16.16 4.21 23.32
C LYS A 185 16.46 2.84 22.74
N SER A 186 17.19 2.05 23.52
CA SER A 186 17.33 0.62 23.30
C SER A 186 15.94 0.05 23.05
N ILE A 187 15.79 -0.70 21.97
CA ILE A 187 14.51 -1.33 21.62
C ILE A 187 14.07 -2.19 22.81
N PRO A 188 12.84 -2.02 23.32
CA PRO A 188 12.35 -2.83 24.43
C PRO A 188 12.45 -4.32 24.08
N ARG A 189 12.98 -5.14 24.98
CA ARG A 189 13.04 -6.59 24.80
C ARG A 189 11.93 -7.21 25.60
N TYR A 190 10.99 -7.84 24.91
CA TYR A 190 9.88 -8.54 25.55
C TYR A 190 10.15 -10.04 25.57
N GLN A 191 9.98 -10.67 26.74
CA GLN A 191 9.97 -12.13 26.85
C GLN A 191 8.51 -12.59 26.87
N VAL A 192 8.05 -13.16 25.76
CA VAL A 192 6.69 -13.70 25.63
C VAL A 192 6.67 -15.16 26.07
N GLN A 193 5.77 -15.51 27.00
CA GLN A 193 5.56 -16.90 27.41
C GLN A 193 4.81 -17.69 26.33
N GLY A 194 5.33 -18.86 25.95
CA GLY A 194 4.63 -19.78 25.04
C GLY A 194 5.56 -20.67 24.21
N MET A 195 4.94 -21.54 23.40
CA MET A 195 5.66 -22.34 22.41
C MET A 195 5.91 -21.54 21.13
N TYR A 196 7.13 -21.62 20.60
CA TYR A 196 7.46 -20.96 19.32
C TYR A 196 6.93 -21.78 18.14
N GLY A 197 6.12 -21.15 17.29
CA GLY A 197 5.66 -21.70 16.02
C GLY A 197 6.18 -20.86 14.84
N THR A 198 6.45 -21.51 13.71
CA THR A 198 6.85 -20.82 12.48
C THR A 198 5.61 -20.34 11.73
N LYS A 199 5.57 -19.05 11.39
CA LYS A 199 4.53 -18.47 10.53
C LYS A 199 5.18 -17.75 9.35
N ALA A 200 4.81 -18.17 8.14
CA ALA A 200 5.20 -17.46 6.92
C ALA A 200 4.21 -16.32 6.64
N MET A 201 4.71 -15.10 6.49
CA MET A 201 3.90 -13.92 6.15
C MET A 201 4.46 -13.27 4.89
N ARG A 202 3.58 -12.92 3.95
CA ARG A 202 3.98 -12.12 2.79
C ARG A 202 4.17 -10.67 3.24
N MET A 203 5.31 -10.09 2.90
CA MET A 203 5.61 -8.68 3.15
C MET A 203 6.02 -7.98 1.86
N ALA A 204 5.89 -6.66 1.82
CA ALA A 204 6.39 -5.86 0.71
C ALA A 204 7.93 -5.85 0.73
N ASN A 205 8.57 -5.95 -0.45
CA ASN A 205 10.03 -5.98 -0.58
C ASN A 205 10.73 -4.80 0.11
N VAL A 206 10.09 -3.62 0.09
CA VAL A 206 10.61 -2.42 0.76
C VAL A 206 10.69 -2.60 2.27
N LEU A 207 9.69 -3.24 2.89
CA LEU A 207 9.67 -3.49 4.33
C LEU A 207 10.67 -4.60 4.72
N ASP A 208 10.85 -5.61 3.87
CA ASP A 208 11.89 -6.64 4.07
C ASP A 208 13.28 -6.01 4.04
N GLU A 209 13.55 -5.13 3.08
CA GLU A 209 14.83 -4.41 3.01
C GLU A 209 15.06 -3.52 4.23
N LEU A 210 14.05 -2.76 4.66
CA LEU A 210 14.13 -1.93 5.86
C LEU A 210 14.35 -2.77 7.12
N ALA A 211 13.64 -3.89 7.26
CA ALA A 211 13.82 -4.80 8.39
C ALA A 211 15.24 -5.40 8.43
N ARG A 212 15.80 -5.76 7.26
CA ARG A 212 17.19 -6.25 7.18
C ARG A 212 18.20 -5.17 7.58
N ARG A 213 18.07 -3.96 7.02
CA ARG A 213 18.97 -2.83 7.33
C ARG A 213 18.92 -2.50 8.81
N PHE A 214 17.71 -2.37 9.36
CA PHE A 214 17.52 -2.06 10.77
C PHE A 214 18.04 -3.17 11.71
N SER A 215 17.87 -4.44 11.32
CA SER A 215 18.43 -5.59 12.03
C SER A 215 19.96 -5.54 12.10
N MET A 216 20.63 -5.18 10.99
CA MET A 216 22.09 -5.02 10.94
C MET A 216 22.58 -3.81 11.74
N GLU A 217 21.91 -2.67 11.62
CA GLU A 217 22.28 -1.43 12.31
C GLU A 217 22.17 -1.53 13.83
N ARG A 218 21.15 -2.24 14.33
CA ARG A 218 20.88 -2.35 15.76
C ARG A 218 21.34 -3.68 16.38
N ASN A 219 21.92 -4.58 15.59
CA ASN A 219 22.32 -5.93 16.01
C ASN A 219 21.19 -6.69 16.76
N ILE A 220 19.98 -6.63 16.20
CA ILE A 220 18.78 -7.26 16.77
C ILE A 220 18.23 -8.24 15.75
N SER A 221 17.73 -9.39 16.22
CA SER A 221 17.14 -10.39 15.33
C SER A 221 15.83 -9.87 14.72
N GLN A 222 15.57 -10.20 13.44
CA GLN A 222 14.30 -9.83 12.82
C GLN A 222 13.10 -10.39 13.59
N ARG A 223 13.25 -11.59 14.19
CA ARG A 223 12.23 -12.19 15.06
C ARG A 223 11.86 -11.28 16.22
N GLU A 224 12.86 -10.82 16.97
CA GLU A 224 12.69 -9.93 18.12
C GLU A 224 12.09 -8.57 17.70
N MET A 225 12.53 -8.03 16.55
CA MET A 225 11.94 -6.82 15.97
C MET A 225 10.44 -6.98 15.69
N PHE A 226 10.04 -8.09 15.06
CA PHE A 226 8.63 -8.35 14.76
C PHE A 226 7.82 -8.64 16.02
N GLU A 227 8.39 -9.33 17.01
CA GLU A 227 7.74 -9.55 18.31
C GLU A 227 7.41 -8.21 18.98
N VAL A 228 8.39 -7.30 19.07
CA VAL A 228 8.20 -5.95 19.63
C VAL A 228 7.15 -5.17 18.85
N ALA A 229 7.23 -5.16 17.52
CA ALA A 229 6.26 -4.46 16.68
C ALA A 229 4.83 -5.01 16.85
N LEU A 230 4.67 -6.32 16.97
CA LEU A 230 3.36 -6.95 17.19
C LEU A 230 2.82 -6.65 18.59
N ILE A 231 3.66 -6.68 19.62
CA ILE A 231 3.28 -6.32 20.99
C ILE A 231 2.80 -4.87 21.04
N GLU A 232 3.57 -3.93 20.49
CA GLU A 232 3.14 -2.53 20.42
C GLU A 232 1.87 -2.34 19.61
N PHE A 233 1.73 -3.06 18.49
CA PHE A 233 0.53 -3.02 17.68
C PHE A 233 -0.69 -3.47 18.49
N PHE A 234 -0.60 -4.62 19.17
CA PHE A 234 -1.69 -5.13 19.99
C PHE A 234 -2.02 -4.22 21.18
N GLN A 235 -1.01 -3.61 21.82
CA GLN A 235 -1.24 -2.61 22.87
C GLN A 235 -1.97 -1.37 22.35
N LYS A 236 -1.64 -0.89 21.14
CA LYS A 236 -2.25 0.30 20.53
C LYS A 236 -3.69 0.05 20.03
N TYR A 237 -3.98 -1.18 19.58
CA TYR A 237 -5.25 -1.50 18.90
C TYR A 237 -6.20 -2.40 19.71
N GLY A 238 -6.02 -2.47 21.04
CA GLY A 238 -7.07 -2.95 21.96
C GLY A 238 -6.87 -4.32 22.59
N TYR A 239 -5.70 -4.96 22.44
CA TYR A 239 -5.36 -6.24 23.09
C TYR A 239 -4.34 -6.06 24.23
N ARG A 240 -4.40 -4.92 24.92
CA ARG A 240 -3.39 -4.54 25.91
C ARG A 240 -3.38 -5.50 27.10
N GLU A 241 -4.55 -5.80 27.67
CA GLU A 241 -4.66 -6.68 28.84
C GLU A 241 -4.30 -8.13 28.52
N GLU A 242 -4.59 -8.61 27.31
CA GLU A 242 -4.21 -9.95 26.86
C GLU A 242 -2.71 -10.05 26.68
N VAL A 243 -2.09 -9.06 26.03
CA VAL A 243 -0.64 -9.06 25.80
C VAL A 243 0.12 -8.94 27.12
N GLU A 244 -0.30 -8.08 28.04
CA GLU A 244 0.33 -7.93 29.36
C GLU A 244 0.34 -9.24 30.16
N LYS A 245 -0.67 -10.13 30.01
CA LYS A 245 -0.68 -11.45 30.65
C LYS A 245 0.40 -12.42 30.14
N TYR A 246 0.86 -12.24 28.91
CA TYR A 246 1.86 -13.10 28.28
C TYR A 246 3.28 -12.52 28.33
N LEU A 247 3.44 -11.28 28.78
CA LEU A 247 4.74 -10.67 29.02
C LEU A 247 5.29 -11.13 30.37
N LEU A 248 6.49 -11.72 30.38
CA LEU A 248 7.28 -11.87 31.61
C LEU A 248 7.79 -10.49 32.02
N GLY A 249 7.48 -10.09 33.26
CA GLY A 249 7.99 -8.87 33.89
C GLY A 249 9.47 -8.92 34.21
#